data_AF-A0A946UBD3-F1
#
_entry.id   AF-A0A946UBD3-F1
#
_cell.length_a   1.000
_cell.length_b   1.000
_cell.length_c   1.000
_cell.angle_alpha   90.00
_cell.angle_beta   90.00
_cell.angle_gamma   90.00
#
_symmetry.space_group_name_H-M   'P 1'
#
loop_
_entity.id
_entity.type
_entity.pdbx_description
1 polymer ?
#
loop_
_entity_poly.entity_id
_entity_poly.type
_entity_poly.pdbx_seq_one_letter_code
_entity_poly.pdbx_strand_id
1 'polypeptide(L)'
;NFFGVDASKPLSYWEEKGRIWPDDPRGWFQWYCRYTLGRRCEDDARQIGRWKAMTRHIAQIRKNCVKGDLMCRPRQRQALLHWAYDSRNF
;
A
#
# COMPACT_ATOMS: atom_id res chain seq x y z
N ASN A 1 9.28 8.37 -3.24
CA ASN A 1 8.58 8.47 -1.94
C ASN A 1 8.38 9.94 -1.61
N PHE A 2 7.16 10.35 -1.20
CA PHE A 2 6.85 11.74 -0.83
C PHE A 2 7.51 12.14 0.50
N PHE A 3 7.49 11.26 1.49
CA PHE A 3 8.06 11.53 2.82
C PHE A 3 9.57 11.20 2.92
N GLY A 4 10.24 10.89 1.81
CA GLY A 4 11.68 10.55 1.80
C GLY A 4 12.09 9.26 2.54
N VAL A 5 11.14 8.53 3.14
CA VAL A 5 11.41 7.30 3.90
C VAL A 5 11.08 6.04 3.11
N ASP A 6 11.82 4.96 3.35
CA ASP A 6 11.40 3.63 2.91
C ASP A 6 10.33 3.06 3.86
N ALA A 7 9.25 2.58 3.26
CA ALA A 7 8.09 2.01 3.93
C ALA A 7 7.76 0.58 3.44
N SER A 8 8.44 0.12 2.39
CA SER A 8 8.23 -1.20 1.81
C SER A 8 9.26 -2.20 2.32
N LYS A 9 8.97 -3.49 2.17
CA LYS A 9 9.98 -4.55 2.26
C LYS A 9 10.52 -4.83 0.86
N PRO A 10 11.78 -5.27 0.72
CA PRO A 10 12.36 -5.61 -0.57
C PRO A 10 11.57 -6.73 -1.27
N LEU A 11 11.65 -6.81 -2.60
CA LEU A 11 10.94 -7.83 -3.40
C LEU A 11 11.28 -9.25 -2.93
N SER A 12 12.56 -9.52 -2.68
CA SER A 12 13.06 -10.82 -2.20
C SER A 12 12.35 -11.31 -0.94
N TYR A 13 12.03 -10.40 -0.01
CA TYR A 13 11.28 -10.74 1.19
C TYR A 13 9.86 -11.25 0.87
N TRP A 14 9.22 -10.72 -0.17
CA TRP A 14 7.88 -11.13 -0.58
C TRP A 14 7.88 -12.42 -1.40
N GLU A 15 8.93 -12.63 -2.21
CA GLU A 15 9.17 -13.88 -2.93
C GLU A 15 9.38 -15.03 -1.95
N GLU A 16 10.24 -14.86 -0.94
CA GLU A 16 10.47 -15.85 0.13
C GLU A 16 9.18 -16.19 0.89
N LYS A 17 8.28 -15.21 1.06
CA LYS A 17 6.98 -15.40 1.71
C LYS A 17 5.89 -15.94 0.79
N GLY A 18 6.19 -16.22 -0.48
CA GLY A 18 5.20 -16.70 -1.45
C GLY A 18 4.03 -15.72 -1.67
N ARG A 19 4.27 -14.41 -1.52
CA ARG A 19 3.21 -13.37 -1.61
C ARG A 19 3.19 -12.61 -2.93
N ILE A 20 4.00 -13.04 -3.88
CA ILE A 20 4.05 -12.54 -5.26
C ILE A 20 3.19 -13.44 -6.15
N TRP A 21 2.32 -12.82 -6.93
CA TRP A 21 1.52 -13.52 -7.94
C TRP A 21 2.37 -13.70 -9.20
N PRO A 22 2.43 -14.89 -9.82
CA PRO A 22 3.32 -15.14 -10.97
C PRO A 22 3.14 -14.16 -12.13
N ASP A 23 1.90 -13.76 -12.44
CA ASP A 23 1.67 -12.81 -13.54
C ASP A 23 2.09 -11.38 -13.19
N ASP A 24 2.19 -11.06 -11.90
CA ASP A 24 2.53 -9.73 -11.38
C ASP A 24 3.80 -9.79 -10.49
N PRO A 25 4.98 -10.06 -11.08
CA PRO A 25 6.24 -10.20 -10.33
C PRO A 25 6.66 -8.93 -9.59
N ARG A 26 6.16 -7.75 -9.99
CA ARG A 26 6.39 -6.48 -9.28
C ARG A 26 5.34 -6.21 -8.19
N GLY A 27 4.51 -7.20 -7.87
CA GLY A 27 3.55 -7.19 -6.77
C GLY A 27 2.41 -6.19 -6.96
N TRP A 28 1.99 -5.58 -5.85
CA TRP A 28 0.80 -4.71 -5.77
C TRP A 28 0.75 -3.62 -6.83
N PHE A 29 1.86 -2.91 -7.08
CA PHE A 29 1.87 -1.80 -8.02
C PHE A 29 1.52 -2.24 -9.45
N GLN A 30 2.15 -3.32 -9.93
CA GLN A 30 1.86 -3.86 -11.26
C GLN A 30 0.44 -4.43 -11.34
N TRP A 31 -0.01 -5.14 -10.30
CA TRP A 31 -1.37 -5.63 -10.23
C TRP A 31 -2.38 -4.48 -10.30
N TYR A 32 -2.16 -3.40 -9.53
CA TYR A 32 -3.03 -2.24 -9.45
C TYR A 32 -3.14 -1.52 -10.80
N CYS A 33 -2.02 -1.25 -11.48
CA CYS A 33 -2.02 -0.65 -12.82
C CYS A 33 -2.80 -1.50 -13.83
N ARG A 34 -2.65 -2.83 -13.82
CA ARG A 34 -3.37 -3.70 -14.75
C ARG A 34 -4.85 -3.81 -14.40
N TYR A 35 -5.17 -3.85 -13.12
CA TYR A 35 -6.56 -3.89 -12.64
C TYR A 35 -7.33 -2.63 -13.02
N THR A 36 -6.70 -1.44 -12.91
CA THR A 36 -7.30 -0.16 -13.33
C THR A 36 -7.45 -0.06 -14.84
N LEU A 37 -6.59 -0.73 -15.62
CA LEU A 37 -6.73 -0.90 -17.07
C LEU A 37 -7.74 -1.99 -17.49
N GLY A 38 -8.43 -2.62 -16.53
CA GLY A 38 -9.52 -3.56 -16.81
C GLY A 38 -9.17 -5.04 -16.73
N ARG A 39 -7.92 -5.42 -16.47
CA ARG A 39 -7.56 -6.84 -16.25
C ARG A 39 -8.30 -7.38 -15.02
N ARG A 40 -8.80 -8.62 -15.12
CA ARG A 40 -9.32 -9.41 -14.00
C ARG A 40 -8.58 -10.73 -13.90
N CYS A 41 -8.27 -11.18 -12.70
CA CYS A 41 -7.64 -12.48 -12.45
C CYS A 41 -8.01 -13.03 -11.07
N GLU A 42 -7.62 -14.28 -10.81
CA GLU A 42 -7.89 -14.97 -9.53
C GLU A 42 -7.29 -14.25 -8.32
N ASP A 43 -6.24 -13.46 -8.53
CA ASP A 43 -5.55 -12.71 -7.46
C ASP A 43 -6.34 -11.48 -6.97
N ASP A 44 -7.38 -11.06 -7.71
CA ASP A 44 -8.08 -9.81 -7.45
C ASP A 44 -8.70 -9.76 -6.04
N ALA A 45 -9.36 -10.84 -5.62
CA ALA A 45 -10.00 -10.92 -4.31
C ALA A 45 -8.98 -10.74 -3.17
N ARG A 46 -7.81 -11.37 -3.30
CA ARG A 46 -6.72 -11.27 -2.32
C ARG A 46 -6.17 -9.85 -2.26
N GLN A 47 -5.90 -9.23 -3.40
CA GLN A 47 -5.32 -7.89 -3.46
C GLN A 47 -6.31 -6.82 -2.99
N ILE A 48 -7.59 -6.92 -3.35
CA ILE A 48 -8.66 -6.05 -2.84
C ILE A 48 -8.81 -6.21 -1.32
N GLY A 49 -8.74 -7.43 -0.78
CA GLY A 49 -8.77 -7.67 0.65
C GLY A 49 -7.61 -6.99 1.40
N ARG A 50 -6.39 -7.10 0.88
CA ARG A 50 -5.21 -6.40 1.44
C ARG A 50 -5.36 -4.89 1.37
N TRP A 51 -5.86 -4.37 0.26
CA TRP A 51 -6.10 -2.94 0.06
C TRP A 51 -7.13 -2.39 1.04
N LYS A 52 -8.26 -3.09 1.23
CA LYS A 52 -9.27 -2.71 2.22
C LYS A 52 -8.69 -2.72 3.64
N ALA A 53 -7.86 -3.70 3.98
CA ALA A 53 -7.24 -3.78 5.29
C ALA A 53 -6.37 -2.54 5.61
N MET A 54 -5.78 -1.86 4.61
CA MET A 54 -4.94 -0.67 4.82
C MET A 54 -5.69 0.50 5.47
N THR A 55 -7.01 0.56 5.35
CA THR A 55 -7.86 1.58 6.01
C THR A 55 -7.63 1.69 7.51
N ARG A 56 -7.25 0.60 8.19
CA ARG A 56 -6.88 0.60 9.62
C ARG A 56 -5.75 1.60 9.93
N HIS A 57 -4.82 1.80 9.00
CA HIS A 57 -3.72 2.72 9.17
C HIS A 57 -4.15 4.18 9.04
N ILE A 58 -5.23 4.48 8.32
CA ILE A 58 -5.83 5.81 8.26
C ILE A 58 -6.42 6.15 9.64
N ALA A 59 -7.17 5.22 10.24
CA ALA A 59 -7.73 5.41 11.59
C ALA A 59 -6.63 5.64 12.64
N GLN A 60 -5.51 4.92 12.54
CA GLN A 60 -4.35 5.12 13.40
C GLN A 60 -3.70 6.51 13.23
N ILE A 61 -3.64 7.05 12.02
CA ILE A 61 -3.15 8.43 11.80
C ILE A 61 -4.11 9.41 12.45
N ARG A 62 -5.41 9.33 12.15
CA ARG A 62 -6.42 10.25 12.70
C ARG A 62 -6.47 10.26 14.23
N LYS A 63 -6.25 9.11 14.86
CA LYS A 63 -6.25 8.98 16.33
C LYS A 63 -4.98 9.54 16.98
N ASN A 64 -3.82 9.39 16.34
CA ASN A 64 -2.52 9.62 16.99
C ASN A 64 -1.76 10.83 16.45
N CYS A 65 -2.26 11.48 15.39
CA CYS A 65 -1.61 12.64 14.78
C CYS A 65 -2.53 13.86 14.86
N VAL A 66 -1.93 15.03 15.04
CA VAL A 66 -2.63 16.31 14.90
C VAL A 66 -3.01 16.51 13.43
N LYS A 67 -4.23 16.98 13.18
CA LYS A 67 -4.70 17.26 11.81
C LYS A 67 -3.77 18.27 11.13
N GLY A 68 -3.27 17.92 9.94
CA GLY A 68 -2.34 18.76 9.17
C GLY A 68 -0.86 18.53 9.49
N ASP A 69 -0.52 17.79 10.55
CA ASP A 69 0.86 17.39 10.80
C ASP A 69 1.26 16.22 9.87
N LEU A 70 1.83 16.58 8.73
CA LEU A 70 2.33 15.64 7.73
C LEU A 70 3.55 14.85 8.21
N MET A 71 4.30 15.36 9.18
CA MET A 71 5.50 14.71 9.68
C MET A 71 5.22 13.70 10.79
N CYS A 72 4.01 13.71 11.37
CA CYS A 72 3.56 12.63 12.24
C CYS A 72 3.47 11.30 11.48
N ARG A 73 4.19 10.27 11.94
CA ARG A 73 4.20 8.89 11.40
C ARG A 73 4.50 8.81 9.89
N PRO A 74 5.64 9.35 9.42
CA PRO A 74 5.92 9.53 7.99
C PRO A 74 6.04 8.20 7.25
N ARG A 75 6.60 7.15 7.89
CA ARG A 75 6.67 5.80 7.30
C ARG A 75 5.29 5.19 7.06
N GLN A 76 4.37 5.36 8.00
CA GLN A 76 3.00 4.85 7.89
C GLN A 76 2.20 5.62 6.82
N ARG A 77 2.37 6.95 6.77
CA ARG A 77 1.80 7.79 5.71
C ARG A 77 2.36 7.39 4.34
N GLN A 78 3.67 7.12 4.24
CA GLN A 78 4.30 6.66 3.01
C GLN A 78 3.80 5.29 2.56
N ALA A 79 3.58 4.35 3.49
CA ALA A 79 2.99 3.06 3.18
C ALA A 79 1.57 3.21 2.60
N LEU A 80 0.75 4.10 3.16
CA LEU A 80 -0.59 4.38 2.62
C LEU A 80 -0.55 4.91 1.17
N LEU A 81 0.41 5.80 0.85
CA LEU A 81 0.60 6.28 -0.52
C LEU A 81 0.97 5.14 -1.48
N HIS A 82 1.81 4.19 -1.06
CA HIS A 82 2.13 2.99 -1.86
C HIS A 82 0.90 2.12 -2.13
N TRP A 83 -0.09 2.16 -1.24
CA TRP A 83 -1.37 1.46 -1.36
C TRP A 83 -2.49 2.34 -1.97
N ALA A 84 -2.13 3.43 -2.64
CA ALA A 84 -3.05 4.35 -3.32
C ALA A 84 -4.05 5.08 -2.40
N TYR A 85 -3.77 5.19 -1.09
CA TYR A 85 -4.49 6.07 -0.19
C TYR A 85 -3.74 7.39 -0.02
N ASP A 86 -4.37 8.51 -0.34
CA ASP A 86 -3.77 9.83 -0.13
C ASP A 86 -3.74 10.20 1.36
N SER A 87 -2.62 9.85 2.00
CA SER A 87 -2.40 10.07 3.43
C SER A 87 -2.06 11.51 3.80
N ARG A 88 -1.96 12.43 2.83
CA ARG A 88 -1.69 13.86 3.09
C ARG A 88 -2.92 14.60 3.61
N ASN A 89 -4.10 14.00 3.45
CA ASN A 89 -5.38 14.61 3.82
C ASN A 89 -5.91 14.16 5.20
N PHE A 90 -5.14 13.36 5.96
CA PHE A 90 -5.56 12.78 7.25
C PHE A 90 -4.75 13.27 8.44
#